data_AF-A0AAN4ZEN8-F1
#
_entry.id   AF-A0AAN4ZEN8-F1
#
_cell.length_a   1.000
_cell.length_b   1.000
_cell.length_c   1.000
_cell.angle_alpha   90.00
_cell.angle_beta   90.00
_cell.angle_gamma   90.00
#
_symmetry.space_group_name_H-M   'P 1'
#
loop_
_entity.id
_entity.type
_entity.pdbx_description
1 polymer ?
#
loop_
_entity_poly.entity_id
_entity_poly.type
_entity_poly.pdbx_seq_one_letter_code
_entity_poly.pdbx_strand_id
1 'polypeptide(L)'
;LRDVIVHSTSTKQYLASLKEIPSLKASQLLKLLTRFCPSPKEAIQKYLIDQNGKTADIDDFIKRISKSCREGAVVKEFLED
;
A
#
# COMPACT_ATOMS: atom_id res chain seq x y z
N LEU A 1 -30.90 -11.93 -21.80
CA LEU A 1 -30.46 -10.76 -21.01
C LEU A 1 -29.27 -11.19 -20.16
N ARG A 2 -28.18 -10.42 -20.12
CA ARG A 2 -26.96 -10.76 -19.36
C ARG A 2 -27.16 -10.42 -17.88
N ASP A 3 -26.99 -11.40 -17.00
CA ASP A 3 -26.94 -11.18 -15.55
C ASP A 3 -25.72 -10.31 -15.20
N VAL A 4 -26.00 -9.10 -14.71
CA VAL A 4 -24.98 -8.23 -14.14
C VAL A 4 -24.84 -8.64 -12.67
N ILE A 5 -23.78 -9.38 -12.37
CA ILE A 5 -23.39 -9.69 -10.99
C ILE A 5 -22.93 -8.37 -10.36
N VAL A 6 -23.86 -7.66 -9.72
CA VAL A 6 -23.53 -6.50 -8.89
C VAL A 6 -22.90 -7.03 -7.61
N HIS A 7 -21.57 -7.00 -7.54
CA HIS A 7 -20.86 -7.22 -6.29
C HIS A 7 -21.23 -6.08 -5.33
N SER A 8 -22.21 -6.34 -4.45
CA SER A 8 -22.48 -5.48 -3.30
C SER A 8 -21.28 -5.58 -2.36
N THR A 9 -20.33 -4.66 -2.53
CA THR A 9 -19.30 -4.43 -1.53
C THR A 9 -20.03 -3.96 -0.28
N SER A 10 -20.12 -4.85 0.71
CA SER A 10 -20.76 -4.55 1.99
C SER A 10 -20.21 -3.23 2.49
N THR A 11 -21.08 -2.28 2.77
CA THR A 11 -20.77 -0.94 3.31
C THR A 11 -19.82 -1.02 4.51
N LYS A 12 -19.77 -2.16 5.21
CA LYS A 12 -18.82 -2.45 6.30
C LYS A 12 -17.34 -2.44 5.89
N GLN A 13 -16.99 -2.88 4.67
CA GLN A 13 -15.61 -2.81 4.18
C GLN A 13 -15.19 -1.38 3.85
N TYR A 14 -16.10 -0.56 3.31
CA TYR A 14 -15.87 0.86 3.06
C TYR A 14 -15.69 1.69 4.35
N LEU A 15 -16.32 1.26 5.45
CA LEU A 15 -16.18 1.91 6.76
C LEU A 15 -14.83 1.62 7.45
N ALA A 16 -14.12 0.55 7.08
CA ALA A 16 -12.77 0.30 7.61
C ALA A 16 -11.77 1.36 7.15
N SER A 17 -11.97 1.90 5.94
CA SER A 17 -11.20 3.01 5.36
C SER A 17 -11.44 4.39 6.00
N LEU A 18 -12.45 4.54 6.86
CA LEU A 18 -12.74 5.80 7.59
C LEU A 18 -12.09 5.88 8.97
N LYS A 19 -11.54 4.77 9.49
CA LYS A 19 -10.70 4.85 10.68
C LYS A 19 -9.39 5.47 10.25
N GLU A 20 -9.11 6.69 10.71
CA GLU A 20 -7.80 7.30 10.55
C GLU A 20 -6.74 6.26 10.92
N ILE A 21 -5.87 5.95 9.96
CA ILE A 21 -4.69 5.15 10.25
C ILE A 21 -4.00 5.90 11.39
N PRO A 22 -3.80 5.27 12.58
CA PRO A 22 -3.17 5.97 13.69
C PRO A 22 -1.87 6.56 13.17
N SER A 23 -1.71 7.89 13.24
CA SER A 23 -0.55 8.60 12.69
C SER A 23 0.78 8.00 13.18
N LEU A 24 0.75 7.42 14.37
CA LEU A 24 1.82 6.66 15.00
C LEU A 24 2.26 5.43 14.17
N LYS A 25 1.31 4.66 13.60
CA LYS A 25 1.60 3.48 12.78
C LYS A 25 2.21 3.86 11.43
N ALA A 26 1.68 4.88 10.76
CA ALA A 26 2.23 5.36 9.48
C ALA A 26 3.65 5.92 9.63
N SER A 27 3.92 6.64 10.72
CA SER A 27 5.25 7.19 11.02
C SER A 27 6.27 6.08 11.33
N GLN A 28 5.84 5.02 12.01
CA GLN A 28 6.68 3.85 12.29
C GLN A 28 7.00 3.06 11.01
N LEU A 29 6.01 2.85 10.14
CA LEU A 29 6.20 2.25 8.82
C LEU A 29 7.22 3.02 7.99
N LEU A 30 7.09 4.36 7.94
CA LEU A 30 8.04 5.19 7.20
C LEU A 30 9.47 5.10 7.77
N LYS A 31 9.61 5.10 9.10
CA LYS A 31 10.91 4.94 9.78
C LYS A 31 11.57 3.59 9.44
N LEU A 32 10.76 2.54 9.34
CA LEU A 32 11.22 1.20 8.99
C LEU A 32 11.66 1.16 7.53
N LEU A 33 10.83 1.69 6.62
CA LEU A 33 11.17 1.82 5.21
C LEU A 33 12.44 2.64 4.98
N THR A 34 12.70 3.70 5.75
CA THR A 34 13.97 4.44 5.68
C THR A 34 15.20 3.67 6.17
N ARG A 35 15.04 2.61 6.97
CA ARG A 35 16.17 1.76 7.38
C ARG A 35 16.53 0.74 6.30
N PHE A 36 15.52 0.15 5.65
CA PHE A 36 15.71 -0.95 4.70
C PHE A 36 15.80 -0.51 3.24
N CYS A 37 15.26 0.67 2.93
CA CYS A 37 15.25 1.24 1.60
C CYS A 37 16.15 2.48 1.56
N PRO A 38 17.04 2.62 0.54
CA PRO A 38 17.91 3.78 0.42
C PRO A 38 17.14 5.07 0.09
N SER A 39 16.03 4.97 -0.66
CA SER A 39 15.20 6.11 -1.10
C SER A 39 13.70 5.80 -1.05
N PRO A 40 13.11 5.52 0.13
CA PRO A 40 11.71 5.12 0.23
C PRO A 40 10.74 6.22 -0.23
N LYS A 41 11.10 7.49 0.00
CA LYS A 41 10.29 8.64 -0.40
C LYS A 41 10.15 8.73 -1.92
N GLU A 42 11.24 8.51 -2.66
CA GLU A 42 11.21 8.52 -4.13
C GLU A 42 10.40 7.34 -4.69
N ALA A 43 10.54 6.15 -4.08
CA ALA A 43 9.79 4.97 -4.49
C ALA A 43 8.28 5.13 -4.27
N ILE A 44 7.88 5.66 -3.10
CA ILE A 44 6.47 5.97 -2.78
C ILE A 44 5.94 7.06 -3.71
N GLN A 45 6.70 8.14 -3.92
CA GLN A 45 6.28 9.22 -4.80
C GLN A 45 6.10 8.75 -6.24
N LYS A 46 7.01 7.92 -6.74
CA LYS A 46 6.90 7.31 -8.07
C LYS A 46 5.68 6.41 -8.18
N TYR A 47 5.38 5.61 -7.16
CA TYR A 47 4.18 4.79 -7.12
C TYR A 47 2.89 5.63 -7.16
N LEU A 48 2.83 6.70 -6.36
CA LEU A 48 1.66 7.59 -6.32
C LEU A 48 1.44 8.31 -7.65
N ILE A 49 2.51 8.70 -8.34
CA ILE A 49 2.43 9.29 -9.69
C ILE A 49 1.93 8.24 -10.70
N ASP A 50 2.47 7.02 -10.67
CA ASP A 50 2.09 5.92 -11.59
C ASP A 50 0.62 5.49 -11.44
N GLN A 51 0.09 5.56 -10.21
CA GLN A 51 -1.28 5.18 -9.85
C GLN A 51 -2.25 6.37 -9.84
N ASN A 52 -1.81 7.57 -10.21
CA ASN A 52 -2.69 8.74 -10.24
C ASN A 52 -3.82 8.53 -11.26
N GLY A 53 -5.08 8.62 -10.78
CA GLY A 53 -6.28 8.33 -11.59
C GLY A 53 -6.58 6.85 -11.82
N LYS A 54 -5.86 5.93 -11.16
CA LYS A 54 -6.09 4.48 -11.20
C LYS A 54 -6.50 3.95 -9.84
N THR A 55 -7.03 2.72 -9.82
CA THR A 55 -7.23 1.99 -8.57
C THR A 55 -5.88 1.47 -8.09
N ALA A 56 -5.44 1.91 -6.92
CA ALA A 56 -4.22 1.43 -6.30
C ALA A 56 -4.46 0.04 -5.69
N ASP A 57 -3.55 -0.90 -5.94
CA ASP A 57 -3.56 -2.24 -5.37
C ASP A 57 -2.45 -2.34 -4.31
N ILE A 58 -2.80 -2.88 -3.13
CA ILE A 58 -1.87 -3.05 -2.02
C ILE A 58 -0.77 -4.05 -2.40
N ASP A 59 -1.09 -5.12 -3.12
CA ASP A 59 -0.09 -6.12 -3.52
C ASP A 59 0.92 -5.54 -4.51
N ASP A 60 0.47 -4.70 -5.46
CA ASP A 60 1.35 -3.97 -6.39
C ASP A 60 2.22 -2.94 -5.64
N PHE A 61 1.65 -2.23 -4.66
CA PHE A 61 2.41 -1.31 -3.80
C PHE A 61 3.54 -2.04 -3.07
N ILE A 62 3.21 -3.11 -2.33
CA ILE A 62 4.16 -3.90 -1.56
C ILE A 62 5.27 -4.41 -2.48
N LYS A 63 4.92 -4.99 -3.63
CA LYS A 63 5.89 -5.52 -4.59
C LYS A 63 6.84 -4.45 -5.13
N ARG A 64 6.33 -3.27 -5.48
CA ARG A 64 7.13 -2.17 -6.04
C ARG A 64 8.04 -1.53 -5.00
N ILE A 65 7.53 -1.31 -3.79
CA ILE A 65 8.31 -0.77 -2.67
C ILE A 65 9.40 -1.76 -2.28
N SER A 66 9.07 -3.03 -2.07
CA SER A 66 10.03 -4.08 -1.70
C SER A 66 11.19 -4.20 -2.69
N LYS A 67 10.90 -4.09 -4.00
CA LYS A 67 11.93 -4.13 -5.05
C LYS A 67 12.89 -2.93 -5.03
N SER A 68 12.46 -1.80 -4.45
CA SER A 68 13.29 -0.60 -4.31
C SER A 68 14.23 -0.62 -3.10
N CYS A 69 14.11 -1.64 -2.23
CA CYS A 69 14.84 -1.77 -0.98
C CYS A 69 15.99 -2.78 -1.09
N ARG A 70 17.03 -2.63 -0.28
CA ARG A 70 18.18 -3.57 -0.27
C ARG A 70 17.76 -4.94 0.28
N GLU A 71 16.91 -4.95 1.30
CA GLU A 71 16.37 -6.15 1.93
C GLU A 71 14.88 -6.29 1.59
N GLY A 72 14.58 -6.36 0.29
CA GLY A 72 13.21 -6.40 -0.21
C GLY A 72 12.36 -7.53 0.35
N ALA A 73 12.95 -8.67 0.72
CA ALA A 73 12.23 -9.78 1.34
C ALA A 73 11.71 -9.43 2.75
N VAL A 74 12.54 -8.77 3.57
CA VAL A 74 12.17 -8.34 4.93
C VAL A 74 11.10 -7.25 4.87
N VAL A 75 11.24 -6.31 3.94
CA VAL A 75 10.25 -5.24 3.73
C VAL A 75 8.92 -5.81 3.24
N LYS A 76 8.97 -6.82 2.35
CA LYS A 76 7.77 -7.47 1.86
C LYS A 76 7.02 -8.18 3.00
N GLU A 77 7.71 -9.02 3.76
CA GLU A 77 7.13 -9.76 4.89
C GLU A 77 6.53 -8.79 5.93
N PHE A 78 7.21 -7.68 6.23
CA PHE A 78 6.71 -6.68 7.18
C PHE A 78 5.51 -5.88 6.67
N LEU A 79 5.38 -5.67 5.36
CA LEU A 79 4.26 -4.93 4.78
C LEU A 79 3.03 -5.83 4.52
N GLU A 80 3.23 -7.15 4.47
CA GLU A 80 2.16 -8.15 4.34
C GLU A 80 1.51 -8.52 5.70
N ASP A 81 2.16 -8.18 6.81
CA ASP A 81 1.70 -8.39 8.21
C ASP A 81 0.79 -7.25 8.73
#